data_AF-A0A841TQF2-F1
#
_entry.id   AF-A0A841TQF2-F1
#
_cell.length_a   1.000
_cell.length_b   1.000
_cell.length_c   1.000
_cell.angle_alpha   90.00
_cell.angle_beta   90.00
_cell.angle_gamma   90.00
#
_symmetry.space_group_name_H-M   'P 1'
#
loop_
_entity.id
_entity.type
_entity.pdbx_description
1 polymer ?
#
loop_
_entity_poly.entity_id
_entity_poly.type
_entity_poly.pdbx_seq_one_letter_code
_entity_poly.pdbx_strand_id
1 'polypeptide(L)'
;MPKTTTNSAKTLPKAQTKEAKAAQPYSEVDVLTINEMARRLHIRTREAYNLIETPGFPLINLGGERQNRVIWGDVLQWIRQNRGGAA
;
A
#
# COMPACT_ATOMS: atom_id res chain seq x y z
N MET A 1 1.35 -44.85 -36.56
CA MET A 1 0.45 -44.83 -35.38
C MET A 1 1.08 -45.70 -34.31
N PRO A 2 1.25 -45.26 -33.05
CA PRO A 2 0.20 -44.75 -32.16
C PRO A 2 0.46 -43.34 -31.57
N LYS A 3 -0.58 -42.78 -30.95
CA LYS A 3 -0.68 -41.48 -30.29
C LYS A 3 -0.31 -41.60 -28.81
N THR A 4 0.39 -40.62 -28.23
CA THR A 4 0.12 -40.10 -26.87
C THR A 4 0.82 -38.76 -26.63
N THR A 5 -0.02 -37.76 -26.38
CA THR A 5 0.21 -36.41 -25.88
C THR A 5 0.91 -36.40 -24.51
N THR A 6 1.83 -35.45 -24.27
CA THR A 6 2.10 -34.91 -22.93
C THR A 6 2.45 -33.43 -23.05
N ASN A 7 1.41 -32.61 -23.17
CA ASN A 7 1.51 -31.19 -22.87
C ASN A 7 1.49 -31.05 -21.34
N SER A 8 2.64 -30.78 -20.74
CA SER A 8 2.76 -30.38 -19.34
C SER A 8 2.22 -28.95 -19.18
N ALA A 9 0.90 -28.84 -19.14
CA ALA A 9 0.22 -27.67 -18.60
C ALA A 9 0.50 -27.62 -17.10
N LYS A 10 1.55 -26.89 -16.71
CA LYS A 10 1.81 -26.52 -15.32
C LYS A 10 0.83 -25.41 -14.93
N THR A 11 -0.41 -25.81 -14.65
CA THR A 11 -1.38 -24.95 -13.96
C THR A 11 -1.21 -25.18 -12.46
N LEU A 12 -0.74 -24.16 -11.75
CA LEU A 12 -1.10 -23.97 -10.35
C LEU A 12 -1.48 -22.49 -10.11
N PRO A 13 -2.46 -22.25 -9.24
CA PRO A 13 -3.35 -21.10 -9.31
C PRO A 13 -2.81 -19.86 -8.58
N LYS A 14 -3.31 -18.70 -9.02
CA LYS A 14 -3.30 -17.43 -8.28
C LYS A 14 -3.88 -17.66 -6.87
N ALA A 15 -3.04 -17.58 -5.86
CA ALA A 15 -3.39 -17.10 -4.52
C ALA A 15 -2.07 -16.96 -3.75
N GLN A 16 -1.39 -15.82 -3.94
CA GLN A 16 -0.50 -15.33 -2.89
C GLN A 16 -1.42 -15.02 -1.71
N THR A 17 -1.48 -15.97 -0.79
CA THR A 17 -2.10 -15.87 0.51
C THR A 17 -1.76 -14.50 1.07
N LYS A 18 -2.75 -13.61 1.12
CA LYS A 18 -2.74 -12.47 2.03
C LYS A 18 -2.66 -13.09 3.42
N GLU A 19 -1.46 -13.39 3.86
CA GLU A 19 -1.20 -13.66 5.26
C GLU A 19 -1.76 -12.45 5.99
N ALA A 20 -2.82 -12.69 6.75
CA ALA A 20 -3.28 -11.77 7.76
C ALA A 20 -2.12 -11.64 8.74
N LYS A 21 -1.20 -10.71 8.44
CA LYS A 21 -0.07 -10.36 9.28
C LYS A 21 -0.68 -9.99 10.63
N ALA A 22 -0.49 -10.88 11.59
CA ALA A 22 -0.97 -10.74 12.96
C ALA A 22 -0.71 -9.31 13.44
N ALA A 23 -1.68 -8.75 14.16
CA ALA A 23 -1.77 -7.36 14.59
C ALA A 23 -0.56 -6.94 15.45
N GLN A 24 0.59 -6.76 14.82
CA GLN A 24 1.69 -6.00 15.37
C GLN A 24 1.18 -4.56 15.52
N PRO A 25 1.42 -3.91 16.67
CA PRO A 25 1.07 -2.50 16.83
C PRO A 25 1.76 -1.71 15.72
N TYR A 26 1.00 -0.81 15.07
CA TYR A 26 1.57 0.06 14.04
C TYR A 26 2.68 0.92 14.65
N SER A 27 3.84 0.92 14.01
CA SER A 27 4.96 1.76 14.44
C SER A 27 4.96 3.07 13.66
N GLU A 28 5.38 4.17 14.30
CA GLU A 28 5.51 5.48 13.64
C GLU A 28 6.56 5.45 12.52
N VAL A 29 7.54 4.55 12.60
CA VAL A 29 8.59 4.41 11.57
C VAL A 29 8.20 3.45 10.45
N ASP A 30 6.96 2.97 10.41
CA ASP A 30 6.50 2.04 9.37
C ASP A 30 6.53 2.71 7.99
N VAL A 31 7.24 2.11 7.04
CA VAL A 31 7.24 2.52 5.64
C VAL A 31 6.14 1.79 4.88
N LEU A 32 5.25 2.54 4.24
CA LEU A 32 4.03 2.03 3.61
C LEU A 32 3.95 2.42 2.14
N THR A 33 3.34 1.54 1.36
CA THR A 33 2.78 1.89 0.05
C THR A 33 1.49 2.72 0.23
N ILE A 34 1.10 3.44 -0.83
CA ILE A 34 -0.17 4.21 -0.83
C ILE A 34 -1.39 3.31 -0.54
N ASN A 35 -1.38 2.07 -1.04
CA ASN A 35 -2.44 1.09 -0.79
C ASN A 35 -2.46 0.58 0.66
N GLU A 36 -1.30 0.48 1.31
CA GLU A 36 -1.22 0.13 2.74
C GLU A 36 -1.68 1.30 3.59
N MET A 37 -1.26 2.52 3.26
CA MET A 37 -1.74 3.74 3.91
C MET A 37 -3.26 3.88 3.79
N ALA A 38 -3.84 3.66 2.60
CA ALA A 38 -5.29 3.71 2.39
C ALA A 38 -6.04 2.74 3.31
N ARG A 39 -5.51 1.51 3.45
CA ARG A 39 -6.05 0.50 4.36
C ARG A 39 -5.94 0.92 5.82
N ARG A 40 -4.81 1.50 6.24
CA ARG A 40 -4.61 1.98 7.63
C ARG A 40 -5.50 3.18 7.98
N LEU A 41 -5.72 4.07 7.01
CA LEU A 41 -6.60 5.23 7.19
C LEU A 41 -8.09 4.90 7.01
N HIS A 42 -8.44 3.66 6.62
CA HIS A 42 -9.80 3.25 6.27
C HIS A 42 -10.47 4.13 5.20
N ILE A 43 -9.67 4.65 4.27
CA ILE A 43 -10.14 5.47 3.14
C ILE A 43 -10.09 4.69 1.83
N ARG A 44 -10.77 5.18 0.80
CA ARG A 44 -10.69 4.57 -0.53
C ARG A 44 -9.30 4.79 -1.12
N THR A 45 -8.81 3.83 -1.89
CA THR A 45 -7.52 3.96 -2.61
C THR A 45 -7.46 5.25 -3.44
N ARG A 46 -8.55 5.59 -4.14
CA ARG A 46 -8.64 6.85 -4.89
C ARG A 46 -8.44 8.09 -4.01
N GLU A 47 -9.01 8.11 -2.81
CA GLU A 47 -8.84 9.22 -1.86
C GLU A 47 -7.40 9.29 -1.35
N ALA A 48 -6.74 8.15 -1.16
CA ALA A 48 -5.31 8.11 -0.82
C ALA A 48 -4.42 8.67 -1.94
N TYR A 49 -4.76 8.43 -3.21
CA TYR A 49 -4.07 9.06 -4.34
C TYR A 49 -4.33 10.57 -4.41
N ASN A 50 -5.55 11.04 -4.12
CA ASN A 50 -5.83 12.47 -4.01
C ASN A 50 -5.04 13.14 -2.86
N LEU A 51 -4.82 12.42 -1.75
CA LEU A 51 -4.02 12.93 -0.62
C LEU A 51 -2.57 13.17 -1.03
N ILE A 52 -1.95 12.24 -1.76
CA ILE A 52 -0.53 12.40 -2.15
C ILE A 52 -0.31 13.49 -3.19
N GLU A 53 -1.35 13.88 -3.93
CA GLU A 53 -1.32 15.03 -4.84
C GLU A 53 -1.40 16.37 -4.08
N THR A 54 -1.73 16.35 -2.78
CA THR A 54 -1.81 17.57 -1.97
C THR A 54 -0.39 18.11 -1.73
N PRO A 55 -0.13 19.40 -2.01
CA PRO A 55 1.17 20.01 -1.75
C PRO A 55 1.61 19.85 -0.28
N GLY A 56 2.86 19.46 -0.09
CA GLY A 56 3.44 19.25 1.25
C GLY A 56 3.11 17.91 1.89
N PHE A 57 2.43 17.00 1.20
CA PHE A 57 2.21 15.63 1.68
C PHE A 57 3.55 14.86 1.79
N PRO A 58 3.79 14.08 2.87
CA PRO A 58 5.06 13.39 3.11
C PRO A 58 5.21 12.14 2.21
N LEU A 59 5.50 12.39 0.94
CA LEU A 59 5.71 11.37 -0.08
C LEU A 59 7.20 11.17 -0.37
N ILE A 60 7.63 9.91 -0.31
CA ILE A 60 8.96 9.48 -0.74
C ILE A 60 8.82 8.81 -2.10
N ASN A 61 9.42 9.40 -3.13
CA ASN A 61 9.50 8.81 -4.46
C ASN A 61 10.88 8.15 -4.64
N LEU A 62 10.90 6.83 -4.83
CA LEU A 62 12.13 6.05 -5.00
C LEU A 62 12.61 5.97 -6.46
N GLY A 63 12.10 6.83 -7.35
CA GLY A 63 12.52 6.90 -8.75
C GLY A 63 11.64 6.11 -9.72
N GLY A 64 10.38 5.85 -9.36
CA GLY A 64 9.41 5.22 -10.25
C GLY A 64 7.97 5.53 -9.86
N GLU A 65 7.09 5.67 -10.84
CA GLU A 65 5.67 6.05 -10.66
C GLU A 65 4.91 5.13 -9.69
N ARG A 66 5.34 3.86 -9.58
CA ARG A 66 4.77 2.86 -8.66
C ARG A 66 5.55 2.66 -7.36
N GLN A 67 6.65 3.39 -7.17
CA GLN A 67 7.54 3.25 -6.04
C GLN A 67 7.35 4.35 -4.98
N ASN A 68 6.21 5.02 -5.03
CA ASN A 68 5.75 5.95 -4.01
C ASN A 68 5.58 5.24 -2.65
N ARG A 69 6.22 5.80 -1.63
CA ARG A 69 6.19 5.34 -0.24
C ARG A 69 5.92 6.50 0.70
N VAL A 70 5.45 6.18 1.89
CA VAL A 70 5.21 7.12 2.97
C VAL A 70 5.73 6.53 4.28
N ILE A 71 6.19 7.37 5.20
CA ILE A 71 6.44 6.97 6.58
C ILE A 71 5.16 7.25 7.36
N TRP A 72 4.70 6.26 8.13
CA TRP A 72 3.41 6.33 8.80
C TRP A 72 3.31 7.48 9.80
N GLY A 73 4.36 7.71 10.59
CA GLY A 73 4.46 8.82 11.54
C GLY A 73 4.30 10.18 10.86
N ASP A 74 5.00 10.38 9.74
CA ASP A 74 4.91 11.63 8.95
C ASP A 74 3.50 11.85 8.41
N VAL A 75 2.84 10.79 7.91
CA VAL A 75 1.44 10.88 7.45
C VAL A 75 0.51 11.28 8.60
N LEU A 76 0.67 10.68 9.78
CA LEU A 76 -0.14 11.06 10.95
C LEU A 76 0.13 12.50 11.39
N GLN A 77 1.39 12.94 11.36
CA GLN A 77 1.74 14.32 11.68
C GLN A 77 1.13 15.30 10.69
N TRP A 78 1.23 15.02 9.40
CA TRP A 78 0.64 15.83 8.33
C TRP A 78 -0.89 15.90 8.46
N ILE A 79 -1.56 14.78 8.74
CA ILE A 79 -3.01 14.77 8.96
C ILE A 79 -3.39 15.65 10.15
N ARG A 80 -2.66 15.57 11.27
CA ARG A 80 -2.89 16.43 12.45
C ARG A 80 -2.72 17.92 12.11
N GLN A 81 -1.77 18.27 11.26
CA GLN A 81 -1.53 19.65 10.86
C GLN A 81 -2.58 20.17 9.85
N ASN A 82 -3.03 19.33 8.92
CA ASN A 82 -3.83 19.77 7.77
C ASN A 82 -5.34 19.51 7.89
N ARG A 83 -5.78 18.53 8.68
CA ARG A 83 -7.21 18.17 8.84
C ARG A 83 -7.82 18.65 10.16
N GLY A 84 -7.07 19.41 10.95
CA GLY A 84 -7.54 20.04 12.17
C GLY A 84 -6.93 19.41 13.42
N GLY A 85 -5.86 20.03 13.90
CA GLY A 85 -5.91 20.53 15.27
C GLY A 85 -6.98 21.61 15.32
N ALA A 86 -8.24 21.20 15.46
CA ALA A 86 -9.19 22.03 16.18
C ALA A 86 -8.78 21.93 17.65
N ALA A 87 -7.91 22.85 18.07
CA ALA A 87 -7.90 23.30 19.45
C ALA A 87 -9.02 24.33 19.60
#